data_AF-A0A2J2H8Q9-F1
#
_entry.id   AF-A0A2J2H8Q9-F1
#
_cell.length_a   1.000
_cell.length_b   1.000
_cell.length_c   1.000
_cell.angle_alpha   90.00
_cell.angle_beta   90.00
_cell.angle_gamma   90.00
#
_symmetry.space_group_name_H-M   'P 1'
#
loop_
_entity.id
_entity.type
_entity.pdbx_description
1 polymer ?
#
loop_
_entity_poly.entity_id
_entity_poly.type
_entity_poly.pdbx_seq_one_letter_code
_entity_poly.pdbx_strand_id
1 'polypeptide(L)'
;MALAGFHRDALHGREARLASIGAEIGRVRECAGAPHSVAEAALALVRRHIYDLEGLSAGAIAAASLWLAAYREHGMLIRLANAAGAAVEGVKNAARRMRA
;
A
#
# COMPACT_ATOMS: atom_id res chain seq x y z
N MET A 1 37.19 -0.36 -1.53
CA MET A 1 36.27 0.14 -0.49
C MET A 1 35.06 0.77 -1.17
N ALA A 2 33.90 0.09 -1.24
CA ALA A 2 32.67 0.67 -1.81
C ALA A 2 31.40 0.03 -1.21
N LEU A 3 31.26 0.03 0.13
CA LEU A 3 30.04 -0.42 0.80
C LEU A 3 29.04 0.73 1.08
N ALA A 4 29.43 1.98 0.84
CA ALA A 4 28.63 3.17 1.17
C ALA A 4 27.67 3.63 0.05
N GLY A 5 27.77 3.06 -1.17
CA GLY A 5 26.90 3.40 -2.30
C GLY A 5 25.60 2.60 -2.31
N PHE A 6 25.71 1.28 -2.14
CA PHE A 6 24.57 0.34 -2.15
C PHE A 6 23.47 0.70 -1.14
N HIS A 7 23.86 1.20 0.04
CA HIS A 7 22.91 1.63 1.06
C HIS A 7 22.13 2.89 0.68
N ARG A 8 22.70 3.82 -0.09
CA ARG A 8 22.01 5.05 -0.53
C ARG A 8 21.01 4.77 -1.63
N ASP A 9 21.34 3.91 -2.59
CA ASP A 9 20.42 3.53 -3.67
C ASP A 9 19.24 2.70 -3.14
N ALA A 10 19.48 1.84 -2.15
CA ALA A 10 18.42 1.11 -1.45
C ALA A 10 17.52 2.02 -0.60
N LEU A 11 18.09 3.05 0.04
CA LEU A 11 17.34 4.07 0.79
C LEU A 11 16.46 4.91 -0.14
N HIS A 12 17.02 5.42 -1.25
CA HIS A 12 16.25 6.14 -2.26
C HIS A 12 15.18 5.25 -2.90
N GLY A 13 15.47 3.97 -3.12
CA GLY A 13 14.49 2.99 -3.61
C GLY A 13 13.32 2.79 -2.64
N ARG A 14 13.60 2.70 -1.33
CA ARG A 14 12.57 2.59 -0.30
C ARG A 14 11.72 3.85 -0.20
N GLU A 15 12.34 5.03 -0.19
CA GLU A 15 11.61 6.31 -0.11
C GLU A 15 10.77 6.56 -1.36
N ALA A 16 11.32 6.32 -2.55
CA ALA A 16 10.58 6.40 -3.81
C ALA A 16 9.40 5.43 -3.84
N ARG A 17 9.58 4.21 -3.31
CA ARG A 17 8.52 3.22 -3.21
C ARG A 17 7.42 3.62 -2.22
N LEU A 18 7.79 4.17 -1.05
CA LEU A 18 6.81 4.73 -0.11
C LEU A 18 6.04 5.90 -0.73
N ALA A 19 6.72 6.77 -1.47
CA ALA A 19 6.09 7.89 -2.15
C ALA A 19 5.08 7.41 -3.21
N SER A 20 5.46 6.41 -4.02
CA SER A 20 4.57 5.80 -5.01
C SER A 20 3.34 5.15 -4.35
N ILE A 21 3.52 4.39 -3.28
CA ILE A 21 2.40 3.77 -2.54
C ILE A 21 1.54 4.85 -1.87
N GLY A 22 2.14 5.90 -1.32
CA GLY A 22 1.42 7.02 -0.70
C GLY A 22 0.52 7.76 -1.69
N ALA A 23 1.01 8.00 -2.91
CA ALA A 23 0.21 8.60 -3.99
C ALA A 23 -0.99 7.72 -4.38
N GLU A 24 -0.77 6.40 -4.46
CA GLU A 24 -1.82 5.42 -4.71
C GLU A 24 -2.87 5.41 -3.59
N ILE A 25 -2.45 5.44 -2.32
CA ILE A 25 -3.36 5.54 -1.17
C ILE A 25 -4.21 6.79 -1.27
N GLY A 26 -3.63 7.95 -1.59
CA GLY A 26 -4.35 9.21 -1.77
C GLY A 26 -5.44 9.10 -2.84
N ARG A 27 -5.05 8.64 -4.03
CA ARG A 27 -5.97 8.47 -5.17
C ARG A 27 -7.10 7.48 -4.87
N VAL A 28 -6.77 6.29 -4.36
CA VAL A 28 -7.78 5.25 -4.08
C VAL A 28 -8.73 5.68 -2.97
N ARG A 29 -8.21 6.36 -1.94
CA ARG A 29 -9.01 6.95 -0.86
C ARG A 29 -10.02 7.97 -1.40
N GLU A 30 -9.59 8.87 -2.29
CA GLU A 30 -10.47 9.84 -2.94
C GLU A 30 -11.57 9.16 -3.76
N CYS A 31 -11.21 8.18 -4.60
CA CYS A 31 -12.17 7.41 -5.37
C CYS A 31 -13.17 6.64 -4.49
N ALA A 32 -12.74 6.16 -3.33
CA ALA A 32 -13.57 5.42 -2.39
C ALA A 32 -14.36 6.31 -1.42
N GLY A 33 -14.13 7.63 -1.40
CA GLY A 33 -14.73 8.55 -0.44
C GLY A 33 -14.28 8.33 1.00
N ALA A 34 -13.09 7.75 1.22
CA ALA A 34 -12.62 7.40 2.56
C ALA A 34 -12.10 8.63 3.35
N PRO A 35 -12.24 8.66 4.68
CA PRO A 35 -11.66 9.73 5.51
C PRO A 35 -10.14 9.81 5.39
N HIS A 36 -9.57 11.00 5.58
CA HIS A 36 -8.11 11.19 5.56
C HIS A 36 -7.41 10.40 6.68
N SER A 37 -8.06 10.23 7.85
CA SER A 37 -7.55 9.39 8.94
C SER A 37 -7.32 7.92 8.54
N VAL A 38 -8.12 7.40 7.60
CA VAL A 38 -7.94 6.05 7.06
C VAL A 38 -6.70 5.97 6.17
N ALA A 39 -6.39 7.02 5.41
CA ALA A 39 -5.18 7.08 4.60
C ALA A 39 -3.91 7.13 5.46
N GLU A 40 -3.93 7.90 6.55
CA GLU A 40 -2.84 7.94 7.53
C GLU A 40 -2.60 6.57 8.19
N ALA A 41 -3.68 5.90 8.62
CA ALA A 41 -3.60 4.55 9.17
C ALA A 41 -3.09 3.52 8.13
N ALA A 42 -3.52 3.63 6.88
CA ALA A 42 -3.04 2.79 5.79
C ALA A 42 -1.54 3.00 5.52
N LEU A 43 -1.08 4.25 5.49
CA LEU A 43 0.34 4.56 5.31
C LEU A 43 1.19 4.05 6.47
N ALA A 44 0.66 4.12 7.70
CA ALA A 44 1.32 3.56 8.87
C ALA A 44 1.47 2.02 8.78
N LEU A 45 0.48 1.31 8.24
CA LEU A 45 0.58 -0.14 7.97
C LEU A 45 1.66 -0.43 6.91
N VAL A 46 1.65 0.30 5.79
CA VAL A 46 2.63 0.10 4.72
C VAL A 46 4.06 0.32 5.22
N ARG A 47 4.30 1.36 6.03
CA ARG A 47 5.63 1.65 6.57
C ARG A 47 6.20 0.51 7.42
N ARG A 48 5.34 -0.24 8.13
CA ARG A 48 5.74 -1.38 8.96
C ARG A 48 6.10 -2.61 8.11
N HIS A 49 5.42 -2.82 7.00
CA HIS A 49 5.52 -4.03 6.18
C HIS A 49 6.17 -3.83 4.81
N ILE A 50 6.84 -2.69 4.56
CA ILE A 50 7.31 -2.34 3.21
C ILE A 50 8.21 -3.39 2.56
N TYR A 51 9.04 -4.06 3.36
CA TYR A 51 9.93 -5.11 2.87
C TYR A 51 9.17 -6.39 2.51
N ASP A 52 8.13 -6.74 3.27
CA ASP A 52 7.25 -7.89 2.97
C ASP A 52 6.43 -7.66 1.70
N LEU A 53 6.24 -6.41 1.29
CA LEU A 53 5.41 -6.04 0.16
C LEU A 53 6.16 -6.06 -1.19
N GLU A 54 7.45 -6.42 -1.23
CA GLU A 54 8.23 -6.57 -2.46
C GLU A 54 7.54 -7.47 -3.51
N GLY A 55 7.64 -7.03 -4.77
CA GLY A 55 6.99 -7.67 -5.93
C GLY A 55 5.50 -7.35 -6.13
N LEU A 56 4.87 -6.61 -5.22
CA LEU A 56 3.47 -6.18 -5.35
C LEU A 56 3.37 -4.77 -5.93
N SER A 57 2.31 -4.54 -6.72
CA SER A 57 2.02 -3.22 -7.29
C SER A 57 1.58 -2.23 -6.21
N ALA A 58 1.92 -0.95 -6.39
CA ALA A 58 1.58 0.11 -5.45
C ALA A 58 0.05 0.24 -5.26
N GLY A 59 -0.74 0.07 -6.32
CA GLY A 59 -2.20 0.05 -6.26
C GLY A 59 -2.75 -1.12 -5.43
N ALA A 60 -2.20 -2.33 -5.58
CA ALA A 60 -2.63 -3.48 -4.79
C ALA A 60 -2.36 -3.28 -3.28
N ILE A 61 -1.19 -2.71 -2.96
CA ILE A 61 -0.80 -2.36 -1.59
C ILE A 61 -1.72 -1.27 -1.03
N ALA A 62 -2.01 -0.22 -1.81
CA ALA A 62 -2.89 0.87 -1.40
C ALA A 62 -4.30 0.38 -1.09
N ALA A 63 -4.90 -0.40 -2.00
CA ALA A 63 -6.22 -1.00 -1.78
C ALA A 63 -6.25 -1.90 -0.54
N ALA A 64 -5.23 -2.73 -0.35
CA ALA A 64 -5.16 -3.64 0.79
C ALA A 64 -4.96 -2.92 2.11
N SER A 65 -4.10 -1.90 2.16
CA SER A 65 -3.81 -1.14 3.37
C SER A 65 -5.00 -0.27 3.77
N LEU A 66 -5.69 0.36 2.81
CA LEU A 66 -6.95 1.06 3.05
C LEU A 66 -8.04 0.11 3.55
N TRP A 67 -8.15 -1.08 2.97
CA TRP A 67 -9.12 -2.09 3.43
C TRP A 67 -8.86 -2.55 4.86
N LEU A 68 -7.59 -2.76 5.23
CA LEU A 68 -7.21 -3.13 6.60
C LEU A 68 -7.43 -1.98 7.59
N ALA A 69 -7.13 -0.74 7.18
CA ALA A 69 -7.31 0.45 8.01
C ALA A 69 -8.79 0.82 8.21
N ALA A 70 -9.65 0.54 7.23
CA ALA A 70 -11.08 0.89 7.25
C ALA A 70 -11.99 -0.19 7.86
N TYR A 71 -11.43 -1.25 8.47
CA TYR A 71 -12.06 -2.53 8.81
C TYR A 71 -13.62 -2.54 8.88
N ARG A 72 -14.20 -2.83 7.71
CA ARG A 72 -15.35 -3.71 7.42
C ARG A 72 -16.70 -3.08 7.05
N GLU A 73 -16.81 -2.80 5.75
CA GLU A 73 -18.02 -3.18 5.00
C GLU A 73 -17.72 -4.36 4.06
N HIS A 74 -18.53 -5.42 4.14
CA HIS A 74 -18.45 -6.58 3.26
C HIS A 74 -18.87 -6.15 1.84
N GLY A 75 -17.90 -5.75 1.02
CA GLY A 75 -18.10 -5.27 -0.35
C GLY A 75 -17.05 -4.26 -0.82
N MET A 76 -16.30 -3.68 0.12
CA MET A 76 -15.33 -2.62 -0.18
C MET A 76 -14.07 -3.11 -0.91
N LEU A 77 -13.69 -4.39 -0.78
CA LEU A 77 -12.47 -4.92 -1.38
C LEU A 77 -12.51 -4.89 -2.92
N ILE A 78 -13.64 -5.23 -3.54
CA ILE A 78 -13.80 -5.14 -5.00
C ILE A 78 -13.77 -3.67 -5.46
N ARG A 79 -14.41 -2.77 -4.71
CA ARG A 79 -14.43 -1.33 -5.02
C ARG A 79 -13.02 -0.73 -4.97
N LEU A 80 -12.25 -1.06 -3.93
CA LEU A 80 -10.85 -0.61 -3.78
C LEU A 80 -9.94 -1.23 -4.84
N ALA A 81 -10.11 -2.51 -5.17
CA ALA A 81 -9.36 -3.16 -6.23
C ALA A 81 -9.61 -2.48 -7.59
N ASN A 82 -10.88 -2.20 -7.93
CA ASN A 82 -11.23 -1.48 -9.15
C ASN A 82 -10.69 -0.04 -9.15
N ALA A 83 -10.84 0.69 -8.04
CA ALA A 83 -10.30 2.05 -7.91
C ALA A 83 -8.77 2.09 -8.03
N ALA A 84 -8.08 1.04 -7.57
CA ALA A 84 -6.64 0.91 -7.67
C ALA A 84 -6.16 0.34 -9.02
N GLY A 85 -7.06 -0.03 -9.93
CA GLY A 85 -6.71 -0.75 -11.16
C GLY A 85 -5.95 -2.06 -10.88
N ALA A 86 -6.20 -2.69 -9.73
CA ALA A 86 -5.43 -3.82 -9.22
C ALA A 86 -6.26 -5.11 -9.25
N ALA A 87 -5.59 -6.23 -9.54
CA ALA A 87 -6.24 -7.54 -9.44
C ALA A 87 -6.61 -7.84 -7.98
N VAL A 88 -7.83 -8.36 -7.77
CA VAL A 88 -8.35 -8.75 -6.45
C VAL A 88 -7.40 -9.70 -5.71
N GLU A 89 -6.73 -10.60 -6.43
CA GLU A 89 -5.78 -11.53 -5.83
C GLU A 89 -4.50 -10.84 -5.33
N GLY A 90 -4.03 -9.82 -6.04
CA GLY A 90 -2.90 -8.98 -5.60
C GLY A 90 -3.22 -8.23 -4.30
N VAL A 91 -4.45 -7.70 -4.19
CA VAL A 91 -4.94 -7.05 -2.97
C VAL A 91 -5.02 -8.03 -1.80
N LYS A 92 -5.53 -9.25 -2.01
CA LYS A 92 -5.58 -10.29 -0.98
C LYS A 92 -4.19 -10.72 -0.51
N ASN A 93 -3.25 -10.88 -1.45
CA ASN A 93 -1.87 -11.23 -1.12
C ASN A 93 -1.21 -10.13 -0.28
N ALA A 94 -1.33 -8.86 -0.70
CA ALA A 94 -0.86 -7.71 0.08
C ALA A 94 -1.46 -7.68 1.49
N ALA A 95 -2.78 -7.86 1.60
CA ALA A 95 -3.47 -7.87 2.88
C ALA A 95 -3.02 -9.02 3.79
N ARG A 96 -2.71 -10.19 3.22
CA ARG A 96 -2.16 -11.33 3.97
C ARG A 96 -0.78 -11.00 4.53
N ARG A 97 0.09 -10.37 3.74
CA ARG A 97 1.45 -10.00 4.16
C ARG A 97 1.48 -8.91 5.23
N MET A 98 0.50 -8.00 5.23
CA MET A 98 0.36 -6.97 6.27
C MET A 98 -0.31 -7.45 7.56
N ARG A 99 -0.79 -8.69 7.60
CA ARG A 99 -1.37 -9.33 8.80
C ARG A 99 -0.41 -10.30 9.49
N ALA A 100 0.68 -10.66 8.82
CA ALA A 100 1.74 -11.51 9.35
C ALA A 100 2.63 -10.69 10.30
#